data_AF-A0A2D4I4J8-F1
#
_entry.id   AF-A0A2D4I4J8-F1
#
_cell.length_a   1.000
_cell.length_b   1.000
_cell.length_c   1.000
_cell.angle_alpha   90.00
_cell.angle_beta   90.00
_cell.angle_gamma   90.00
#
_symmetry.space_group_name_H-M   'P 1'
#
loop_
_entity.id
_entity.type
_entity.pdbx_description
1 polymer ?
#
loop_
_entity_poly.entity_id
_entity_poly.type
_entity_poly.pdbx_seq_one_letter_code
_entity_poly.pdbx_strand_id
1 'polypeptide(L)'
;MNETHLRCNDEEQYARWMAACALASKGKTMADSSYQSEVHNILSLLKMKSRTAAPQEVSDVESMDMKPECFISPRYAKKYKSKQLAARILEAHHNIIHLPLMEAKVRFIQAWQSLPEFGLSYYIVRFKGSKKDDLLGISYNRLIRIDTATGDPITTWR
;
A
#
# COMPACT_ATOMS: atom_id res chain seq x y z
N MET A 1 -16.62 18.36 27.35
CA MET A 1 -15.39 17.56 27.57
C MET A 1 -14.41 18.05 26.52
N ASN A 2 -13.32 18.72 26.92
CA ASN A 2 -12.37 19.31 25.97
C ASN A 2 -11.27 18.28 25.70
N GLU A 3 -11.09 17.90 24.45
CA GLU A 3 -9.99 17.05 24.01
C GLU A 3 -8.77 17.91 23.71
N THR A 4 -7.59 17.47 24.14
CA THR A 4 -6.32 18.17 23.88
C THR A 4 -5.22 17.15 23.66
N HIS A 5 -4.52 17.24 22.53
CA HIS A 5 -3.39 16.38 22.21
C HIS A 5 -2.08 17.10 22.51
N LEU A 6 -1.31 16.55 23.44
CA LEU A 6 0.03 17.05 23.76
C LEU A 6 1.07 16.31 22.94
N ARG A 7 1.96 17.05 22.27
CA ARG A 7 3.13 16.50 21.58
C ARG A 7 4.39 16.92 22.32
N CYS A 8 5.23 15.96 22.65
CA CYS A 8 6.54 16.19 23.27
C CYS A 8 7.66 16.08 22.22
N ASN A 9 8.79 16.71 22.51
CA ASN A 9 9.95 16.76 21.62
C ASN A 9 10.87 15.53 21.79
N ASP A 10 11.00 15.04 23.02
CA ASP A 10 11.87 13.92 23.36
C ASP A 10 11.18 12.94 24.33
N GLU A 11 11.79 11.77 24.51
CA GLU A 11 11.28 10.69 25.36
C GLU A 11 11.22 11.09 26.84
N GLU A 12 12.13 11.95 27.30
CA GLU A 12 12.19 12.37 28.70
C GLU A 12 11.09 13.37 29.04
N GLN A 13 10.86 14.35 28.17
CA GLN A 13 9.74 15.27 28.24
C GLN A 13 8.41 14.49 28.15
N TYR A 14 8.29 13.54 27.23
CA TYR A 14 7.11 12.67 27.15
C TYR A 14 6.87 11.90 28.46
N ALA A 15 7.91 11.27 29.02
CA ALA A 15 7.79 10.50 30.24
C ALA A 15 7.34 11.35 31.43
N ARG A 16 7.91 12.56 31.59
CA ARG A 16 7.52 13.52 32.64
C ARG A 16 6.06 13.96 32.48
N TRP A 17 5.65 14.38 31.28
CA TRP A 17 4.27 14.83 31.03
C TRP A 17 3.25 13.70 31.16
N MET A 18 3.55 12.52 30.62
CA MET A 18 2.66 11.36 30.71
C MET A 18 2.48 10.91 32.17
N ALA A 19 3.56 10.82 32.94
CA ALA A 19 3.50 10.52 34.37
C ALA A 19 2.70 11.58 35.14
N ALA A 20 2.92 12.86 34.86
CA ALA A 20 2.19 13.95 35.48
C ALA A 20 0.68 13.89 35.18
N CYS A 21 0.28 13.70 33.91
CA CYS A 21 -1.11 13.57 33.50
C CYS A 21 -1.77 12.30 34.06
N ALA A 22 -1.05 11.18 34.13
CA ALA A 22 -1.53 9.91 34.69
C ALA A 22 -1.73 9.97 36.21
N LEU A 23 -0.92 10.75 36.92
CA LEU A 23 -1.12 11.02 38.35
C LEU A 23 -2.26 12.02 38.57
N ALA A 24 -2.31 13.09 37.78
CA ALA A 24 -3.37 14.10 37.87
C ALA A 24 -4.76 13.50 37.67
N SER A 25 -4.91 12.54 36.74
CA SER A 25 -6.19 11.83 36.53
C SER A 25 -6.62 10.95 37.71
N LYS A 26 -5.67 10.57 38.57
CA LYS A 26 -5.90 9.84 39.84
C LYS A 26 -6.01 10.78 41.05
N GLY A 27 -6.04 12.11 40.82
CA GLY A 27 -6.06 13.12 41.88
C GLY A 27 -4.71 13.31 42.61
N LYS A 28 -3.62 12.78 42.06
CA LYS A 28 -2.27 12.92 42.61
C LYS A 28 -1.46 13.99 41.87
N THR A 29 -0.48 14.57 42.54
CA THR A 29 0.37 15.62 41.96
C THR A 29 1.77 15.08 41.64
N MET A 30 2.58 15.87 40.95
CA MET A 30 4.00 15.54 40.70
C MET A 30 4.86 15.49 41.99
N ALA A 31 4.31 15.92 43.13
CA ALA A 31 4.98 15.83 44.43
C ALA A 31 4.77 14.47 45.11
N ASP A 32 3.89 13.60 44.57
CA ASP A 32 3.70 12.25 45.09
C ASP A 32 4.99 11.43 44.88
N SER A 33 5.35 10.61 45.87
CA SER A 33 6.59 9.81 45.84
C SER A 33 6.65 8.83 44.67
N SER A 34 5.50 8.46 44.10
CA SER A 34 5.43 7.58 42.93
C SER A 34 5.80 8.28 41.61
N TYR A 35 5.84 9.61 41.54
CA TYR A 35 6.09 10.34 40.28
C TYR A 35 7.41 9.96 39.62
N GLN A 36 8.52 9.97 40.37
CA GLN A 36 9.84 9.65 39.81
C GLN A 36 9.94 8.18 39.35
N SER A 37 9.30 7.27 40.09
CA SER A 37 9.21 5.85 39.71
C SER A 37 8.42 5.67 38.42
N GLU A 38 7.30 6.37 38.27
CA GLU A 38 6.47 6.33 37.06
C GLU A 38 7.23 6.86 35.83
N VAL A 39 7.94 7.99 35.97
CA VAL A 39 8.81 8.54 34.90
C VAL A 39 9.86 7.50 34.48
N HIS A 40 10.51 6.86 35.45
CA HIS A 40 11.51 5.82 35.19
C HIS A 40 10.91 4.60 34.47
N ASN A 41 9.73 4.14 34.90
CA ASN A 41 9.03 3.01 34.29
C ASN A 41 8.68 3.29 32.82
N ILE A 42 8.17 4.49 32.52
CA ILE A 42 7.84 4.91 31.15
C ILE A 42 9.10 4.95 30.29
N LEU A 43 10.20 5.53 30.78
CA LEU A 43 11.48 5.56 30.06
C LEU A 43 12.03 4.17 29.80
N SER A 44 11.93 3.26 30.78
CA SER A 44 12.36 1.86 30.62
C SER A 44 11.56 1.16 29.51
N LEU A 45 10.24 1.37 29.46
CA LEU A 45 9.38 0.83 28.43
C LEU A 45 9.74 1.35 27.02
N LEU A 46 10.02 2.65 26.89
CA LEU A 46 10.43 3.27 25.61
C LEU A 46 11.76 2.68 25.09
N LYS A 47 12.74 2.51 25.99
CA LYS A 47 14.03 1.88 25.68
C LYS A 47 13.92 0.41 25.28
N MET A 48 12.90 -0.30 25.77
CA MET A 48 12.67 -1.70 25.40
C MET A 48 12.09 -1.82 23.98
N LYS A 49 11.15 -0.94 23.63
CA LYS A 49 10.51 -0.91 22.30
C LYS A 49 11.47 -0.56 21.17
N SER A 50 12.44 0.33 21.41
CA SER A 50 13.45 0.66 20.39
C SER A 50 14.33 -0.51 19.99
N ARG A 51 14.53 -1.50 20.87
CA ARG A 51 15.29 -2.73 20.58
C ARG A 51 14.49 -3.78 19.82
N THR A 52 13.17 -3.80 19.97
CA THR A 52 12.29 -4.79 19.34
C THR A 52 11.82 -4.37 17.93
N ALA A 53 12.10 -3.14 17.51
CA ALA A 53 11.82 -2.65 16.17
C ALA A 53 12.82 -3.13 15.09
N ALA A 54 13.63 -4.16 15.39
CA ALA A 54 14.33 -4.90 14.34
C ALA A 54 13.30 -5.57 13.42
N PRO A 55 13.53 -5.65 12.10
CA PRO A 55 12.58 -6.26 11.18
C PRO A 55 12.25 -7.68 11.65
N GLN A 56 10.99 -7.94 12.02
CA GLN A 56 10.54 -9.31 12.20
C GLN A 56 10.74 -10.02 10.86
N GLU A 57 11.51 -11.12 10.89
CA GLU A 57 11.65 -11.98 9.73
C GLU A 57 10.26 -12.39 9.25
N VAL A 58 10.02 -12.17 7.97
CA VAL A 58 8.73 -12.40 7.32
C VAL A 58 8.40 -13.88 7.50
N SER A 59 7.25 -14.17 8.10
CA SER A 59 6.78 -15.53 8.38
C SER A 59 6.88 -16.43 7.15
N ASP A 60 7.28 -17.68 7.38
CA ASP A 60 7.56 -18.71 6.37
C ASP A 60 6.39 -18.90 5.39
N VAL A 61 6.55 -18.34 4.19
CA VAL A 61 5.51 -18.23 3.14
C VAL A 61 5.10 -19.62 2.62
N GLU A 62 5.95 -20.64 2.78
CA GLU A 62 5.67 -22.02 2.39
C GLU A 62 4.49 -22.64 3.17
N SER A 63 4.12 -22.08 4.32
CA SER A 63 3.00 -22.54 5.14
C SER A 63 1.65 -21.91 4.79
N MET A 64 1.60 -20.92 3.88
CA MET A 64 0.33 -20.32 3.46
C MET A 64 -0.37 -21.20 2.43
N ASP A 65 -1.62 -21.57 2.69
CA ASP A 65 -2.56 -22.15 1.72
C ASP A 65 -2.91 -21.10 0.65
N MET A 66 -1.96 -20.82 -0.24
CA MET A 66 -2.06 -19.79 -1.27
C MET A 66 -2.96 -20.29 -2.39
N LYS A 67 -4.11 -19.63 -2.58
CA LYS A 67 -5.03 -19.87 -3.71
C LYS A 67 -4.62 -19.01 -4.92
N PRO A 68 -3.95 -19.57 -5.94
CA PRO A 68 -3.39 -18.80 -7.06
C PRO A 68 -4.45 -18.05 -7.86
N GLU A 69 -5.69 -18.55 -7.87
CA GLU A 69 -6.81 -18.01 -8.63
C GLU A 69 -7.25 -16.63 -8.13
N CYS A 70 -6.93 -16.27 -6.89
CA CYS A 70 -7.23 -14.97 -6.30
C CYS A 70 -6.27 -13.86 -6.77
N PHE A 71 -5.13 -14.21 -7.37
CA PHE A 71 -4.07 -13.25 -7.73
C PHE A 71 -3.99 -13.00 -9.24
N ILE A 72 -4.82 -13.67 -10.04
CA ILE A 72 -4.78 -13.61 -11.50
C ILE A 72 -6.18 -13.41 -12.08
N SER A 73 -6.24 -12.96 -13.33
CA SER A 73 -7.53 -12.84 -14.01
C SER A 73 -8.15 -14.22 -14.32
N PRO A 74 -9.49 -14.33 -14.41
CA PRO A 74 -10.18 -15.60 -14.70
C PRO A 74 -9.73 -16.26 -16.01
N ARG A 75 -9.27 -15.45 -16.99
CA ARG A 75 -8.74 -15.96 -18.27
C ARG A 75 -7.51 -16.83 -18.06
N TYR A 76 -6.59 -16.43 -17.17
CA TYR A 76 -5.38 -17.19 -16.87
C TYR A 76 -5.65 -18.36 -15.92
N ALA A 77 -6.57 -18.18 -14.95
CA ALA A 77 -7.01 -19.27 -14.08
C ALA A 77 -7.63 -20.45 -14.84
N LYS A 78 -8.36 -20.18 -15.93
CA LYS A 78 -8.90 -21.22 -16.82
C LYS A 78 -7.84 -21.88 -17.71
N LYS A 79 -6.77 -21.15 -18.04
CA LYS A 79 -5.75 -21.59 -19.02
C LYS A 79 -4.67 -22.47 -18.39
N TYR A 80 -4.29 -22.21 -17.14
CA TYR A 80 -3.18 -22.89 -16.47
C TYR A 80 -3.65 -23.67 -15.25
N LYS A 81 -2.96 -24.76 -14.92
CA LYS A 81 -3.25 -25.54 -13.71
C LYS A 81 -2.85 -24.76 -12.46
N SER A 82 -3.65 -24.87 -11.39
CA SER A 82 -3.42 -24.17 -10.11
C SER A 82 -2.00 -24.35 -9.57
N LYS A 83 -1.48 -25.60 -9.52
CA LYS A 83 -0.11 -25.88 -9.06
C LYS A 83 0.98 -25.16 -9.89
N GLN A 84 0.80 -25.05 -11.20
CA GLN A 84 1.74 -24.34 -12.08
C GLN A 84 1.69 -22.84 -11.82
N LEU A 85 0.50 -22.28 -11.58
CA LEU A 85 0.33 -20.88 -11.23
C LEU A 85 0.97 -20.58 -9.86
N ALA A 86 0.76 -21.44 -8.87
CA ALA A 86 1.36 -21.31 -7.55
C ALA A 86 2.89 -21.20 -7.62
N ALA A 87 3.53 -22.14 -8.34
CA ALA A 87 4.98 -22.16 -8.50
C ALA A 87 5.51 -20.85 -9.14
N ARG A 88 4.85 -20.38 -10.20
CA ARG A 88 5.26 -19.13 -10.89
C ARG A 88 5.06 -17.89 -10.03
N ILE A 89 4.01 -17.85 -9.21
CA ILE A 89 3.76 -16.74 -8.29
C ILE A 89 4.82 -16.70 -7.20
N LEU A 90 5.17 -17.86 -6.60
CA LEU A 90 6.19 -17.95 -5.57
C LEU A 90 7.58 -17.58 -6.09
N GLU A 91 7.92 -18.02 -7.29
CA GLU A 91 9.17 -17.64 -7.97
C GLU A 91 9.25 -16.12 -8.17
N ALA A 92 8.18 -15.49 -8.66
CA ALA A 92 8.12 -14.03 -8.82
C ALA A 92 8.15 -13.29 -7.47
N HIS A 93 7.49 -13.84 -6.45
CA HIS A 93 7.42 -13.28 -5.10
C HIS A 93 8.81 -13.18 -4.45
N HIS A 94 9.71 -14.12 -4.71
CA HIS A 94 11.08 -14.09 -4.18
C HIS A 94 11.82 -12.79 -4.54
N ASN A 95 11.51 -12.19 -5.69
CA ASN A 95 12.13 -10.92 -6.12
C ASN A 95 11.64 -9.70 -5.32
N ILE A 96 10.52 -9.80 -4.61
CA ILE A 96 9.85 -8.67 -3.93
C ILE A 96 9.61 -8.88 -2.43
N ILE A 97 10.00 -10.03 -1.88
CA ILE A 97 9.74 -10.41 -0.48
C ILE A 97 10.33 -9.43 0.55
N HIS A 98 11.41 -8.74 0.19
CA HIS A 98 12.09 -7.77 1.05
C HIS A 98 11.44 -6.38 1.02
N LEU A 99 10.45 -6.16 0.16
CA LEU A 99 9.81 -4.85 0.02
C LEU A 99 8.81 -4.62 1.18
N PRO A 100 8.88 -3.46 1.86
CA PRO A 100 7.85 -3.06 2.80
C PRO A 100 6.47 -2.97 2.13
N LEU A 101 5.40 -3.13 2.92
CA LEU A 101 4.01 -3.10 2.43
C LEU A 101 3.71 -1.91 1.52
N MET A 102 4.14 -0.71 1.91
CA MET A 102 3.87 0.51 1.13
C MET A 102 4.67 0.53 -0.17
N GLU A 103 5.92 0.05 -0.15
CA GLU A 103 6.74 -0.02 -1.36
C GLU A 103 6.20 -1.06 -2.35
N ALA A 104 5.80 -2.24 -1.86
CA ALA A 104 5.18 -3.27 -2.70
C ALA A 104 3.91 -2.74 -3.42
N LYS A 105 3.06 -1.98 -2.72
CA LYS A 105 1.88 -1.33 -3.31
C LYS A 105 2.26 -0.30 -4.38
N VAL A 106 3.26 0.53 -4.12
CA VAL A 106 3.73 1.53 -5.10
C VAL A 106 4.32 0.85 -6.33
N ARG A 107 5.12 -0.21 -6.17
CA ARG A 107 5.67 -1.02 -7.27
C ARG A 107 4.57 -1.65 -8.11
N PHE A 108 3.50 -2.14 -7.48
CA PHE A 108 2.33 -2.66 -8.19
C PHE A 108 1.68 -1.59 -9.09
N ILE A 109 1.48 -0.38 -8.55
CA ILE A 109 0.94 0.75 -9.31
C ILE A 109 1.87 1.14 -10.47
N GLN A 110 3.18 1.17 -10.24
CA GLN A 110 4.17 1.47 -11.29
C GLN A 110 4.15 0.42 -12.41
N ALA A 111 4.06 -0.86 -12.06
CA ALA A 111 3.92 -1.93 -13.04
C ALA A 111 2.64 -1.77 -13.87
N TRP A 112 1.50 -1.45 -13.22
CA TRP A 112 0.25 -1.15 -13.90
C TRP A 112 0.36 0.08 -14.83
N GLN A 113 1.04 1.14 -14.38
CA GLN A 113 1.27 2.35 -15.16
C GLN A 113 2.17 2.13 -16.39
N SER A 114 3.03 1.11 -16.35
CA SER A 114 3.92 0.77 -17.46
C SER A 114 3.24 0.02 -18.61
N LEU A 115 1.98 -0.41 -18.42
CA LEU A 115 1.23 -1.12 -19.45
C LEU A 115 0.93 -0.22 -20.67
N PRO A 116 0.97 -0.73 -21.91
CA PRO A 116 0.80 0.09 -23.12
C PRO A 116 -0.51 0.88 -23.19
N GLU A 117 -1.59 0.30 -22.65
CA GLU A 117 -2.94 0.87 -22.64
C GLU A 117 -3.26 1.66 -21.37
N PHE A 118 -2.28 1.85 -20.49
CA PHE A 118 -2.50 2.58 -19.24
C PHE A 118 -3.00 4.01 -19.49
N GLY A 119 -4.01 4.40 -18.73
CA GLY A 119 -4.54 5.76 -18.75
C GLY A 119 -5.39 6.11 -19.97
N LEU A 120 -5.86 5.12 -20.75
CA LEU A 120 -6.81 5.32 -21.84
C LEU A 120 -8.25 5.22 -21.34
N SER A 121 -9.04 6.26 -21.62
CA SER A 121 -10.50 6.26 -21.50
C SER A 121 -11.12 6.13 -22.88
N TYR A 122 -12.00 5.15 -23.05
CA TYR A 122 -12.53 4.80 -24.36
C TYR A 122 -13.95 5.33 -24.58
N TYR A 123 -14.19 5.93 -25.74
CA TYR A 123 -15.50 6.42 -26.18
C TYR A 123 -15.82 5.93 -27.58
N ILE A 124 -17.07 5.52 -27.82
CA ILE A 124 -17.54 5.22 -29.17
C ILE A 124 -17.91 6.53 -29.85
N VAL A 125 -17.29 6.83 -30.98
CA VAL A 125 -17.51 8.09 -31.72
C VAL A 125 -17.60 7.82 -33.22
N ARG A 126 -18.29 8.71 -33.94
CA ARG A 126 -18.31 8.71 -35.40
C ARG A 126 -17.58 9.94 -35.92
N PHE A 127 -16.43 9.72 -36.57
CA PHE A 127 -15.66 10.81 -37.17
C PHE A 127 -16.33 11.36 -38.43
N LYS A 128 -16.13 12.64 -38.71
CA LYS A 128 -16.64 13.28 -39.93
C LYS A 128 -16.13 12.54 -41.17
N GLY A 129 -17.06 12.17 -42.06
CA GLY A 129 -16.76 11.40 -43.28
C GLY A 129 -16.67 9.89 -43.06
N SER A 130 -16.71 9.39 -41.82
CA SER A 130 -16.84 7.96 -41.54
C SER A 130 -18.30 7.54 -41.54
N LYS A 131 -18.60 6.40 -42.18
CA LYS A 131 -19.90 5.71 -42.07
C LYS A 131 -19.94 4.72 -40.91
N LYS A 132 -18.78 4.42 -40.31
CA LYS A 132 -18.62 3.45 -39.21
C LYS A 132 -18.28 4.18 -37.91
N ASP A 133 -18.67 3.55 -36.81
CA ASP A 133 -18.26 3.99 -35.47
C ASP A 133 -16.84 3.48 -35.18
N ASP A 134 -16.02 4.37 -34.63
CA ASP A 134 -14.66 4.09 -34.19
C ASP A 134 -14.55 4.30 -32.67
N LEU A 135 -13.44 3.87 -32.10
CA LEU A 135 -13.14 4.09 -30.69
C LEU A 135 -12.16 5.26 -30.55
N LEU A 136 -12.50 6.24 -29.72
CA LEU A 136 -11.59 7.31 -29.31
C LEU A 136 -11.04 6.98 -27.93
N GLY A 137 -9.75 6.68 -27.87
CA GLY A 137 -8.97 6.58 -26.65
C GLY A 137 -8.44 7.96 -26.24
N ILE A 138 -8.79 8.42 -25.04
CA ILE A 138 -8.31 9.67 -24.46
C ILE A 138 -7.32 9.33 -23.35
N SER A 139 -6.08 9.80 -23.46
CA SER A 139 -5.10 9.75 -22.37
C SER A 139 -4.76 11.16 -21.86
N TYR A 140 -3.91 11.23 -20.83
CA TYR A 140 -3.41 12.50 -20.29
C TYR A 140 -2.59 13.33 -21.29
N ASN A 141 -2.02 12.71 -22.34
CA ASN A 141 -1.08 13.36 -23.26
C ASN A 141 -1.28 13.03 -24.74
N ARG A 142 -2.36 12.31 -25.08
CA ARG A 142 -2.69 11.98 -26.46
C ARG A 142 -4.15 11.58 -26.62
N LEU A 143 -4.67 11.78 -27.82
CA LEU A 143 -5.90 11.17 -28.30
C LEU A 143 -5.53 10.09 -29.32
N ILE A 144 -6.23 8.96 -29.31
CA ILE A 144 -5.99 7.84 -30.23
C ILE A 144 -7.31 7.45 -30.87
N ARG A 145 -7.39 7.45 -32.19
CA ARG A 145 -8.48 6.81 -32.93
C ARG A 145 -8.10 5.37 -33.18
N ILE A 146 -8.96 4.45 -32.79
CA ILE A 146 -8.77 3.00 -32.81
C ILE A 146 -9.90 2.37 -33.63
N ASP A 147 -9.54 1.43 -34.50
CA ASP A 147 -10.50 0.67 -35.29
C ASP A 147 -11.32 -0.25 -34.38
N THR A 148 -12.65 -0.21 -34.47
CA THR A 148 -13.53 -1.01 -33.60
C THR A 148 -13.54 -2.50 -33.93
N ALA A 149 -13.16 -2.89 -35.15
CA ALA A 149 -13.13 -4.29 -35.59
C ALA A 149 -11.79 -4.96 -35.27
N THR A 150 -10.65 -4.28 -35.48
CA THR A 150 -9.33 -4.86 -35.22
C THR A 150 -8.76 -4.51 -33.85
N GLY A 151 -9.17 -3.38 -33.27
CA GLY A 151 -8.56 -2.84 -32.05
C GLY A 151 -7.24 -2.11 -32.29
N ASP A 152 -6.83 -1.93 -33.55
CA ASP A 152 -5.56 -1.29 -33.88
C ASP A 152 -5.66 0.25 -33.86
N PRO A 153 -4.60 0.94 -33.40
CA PRO A 153 -4.54 2.40 -33.47
C PRO A 153 -4.42 2.87 -34.93
N ILE A 154 -5.39 3.65 -35.39
CA ILE A 154 -5.42 4.26 -36.73
C ILE A 154 -4.64 5.59 -36.73
N THR A 155 -4.88 6.44 -35.73
CA THR A 155 -4.28 7.78 -35.68
C THR A 155 -4.04 8.20 -34.23
N THR A 156 -2.91 8.86 -33.97
CA THR A 156 -2.58 9.41 -32.66
C THR A 156 -2.35 10.91 -32.78
N TRP A 157 -3.02 11.69 -31.94
CA TRP A 157 -2.84 13.13 -31.77
C TRP A 157 -2.19 13.39 -30.41
N ARG A 158 -1.28 14.37 -30.33
CA ARG A 158 -0.66 14.81 -29.07
C ARG A 158 -1.22 16.15 -28.65
#